data_AF-A0A6B1F507-F1
#
_entry.id   AF-A0A6B1F507-F1
#
_cell.length_a   1.000
_cell.length_b   1.000
_cell.length_c   1.000
_cell.angle_alpha   90.00
_cell.angle_beta   90.00
_cell.angle_gamma   90.00
#
_symmetry.space_group_name_H-M   'P 1'
#
loop_
_entity.id
_entity.type
_entity.pdbx_description
1 polymer ?
#
loop_
_entity_poly.entity_id
_entity_poly.type
_entity_poly.pdbx_seq_one_letter_code
_entity_poly.pdbx_strand_id
1 'polypeptide(L)' 'MNTTGISSWAVDLADVGAIYPFQGLELILLIIALIFWIWWHIVTFRMEFDRQDEKIRKYGNSEHITQAIEND' A
#
# COMPACT_ATOMS: atom_id res chain seq x y z
N MET A 1 29.11 16.09 -7.29
CA MET A 1 28.67 16.41 -8.68
C MET A 1 27.17 16.58 -8.65
N ASN A 2 26.65 17.68 -9.22
CA ASN A 2 25.21 17.85 -9.37
C ASN A 2 24.70 16.85 -10.43
N THR A 3 23.71 16.03 -10.08
CA THR A 3 23.13 14.99 -10.95
C THR A 3 22.17 15.55 -11.99
N THR A 4 21.73 16.81 -11.85
CA THR A 4 20.76 17.46 -12.75
C THR A 4 21.40 18.38 -13.80
N GLY A 5 22.72 18.60 -13.76
CA GLY A 5 23.42 19.46 -14.73
C GLY A 5 23.15 20.97 -14.60
N ILE A 6 22.33 21.40 -13.62
CA ILE A 6 21.98 22.81 -13.40
C ILE A 6 23.12 23.51 -12.64
N SER A 7 23.64 24.61 -13.20
CA SER A 7 24.74 25.39 -12.62
C SER A 7 24.31 26.76 -12.06
N SER A 8 23.10 27.21 -12.37
CA SER A 8 22.52 28.49 -11.92
C SER A 8 21.01 28.35 -11.69
N TRP A 9 20.46 29.12 -10.75
CA TRP A 9 19.02 29.17 -10.45
C TRP A 9 18.25 30.16 -11.35
N ALA A 10 18.98 30.99 -12.11
CA ALA A 10 18.42 31.89 -13.12
C ALA A 10 18.36 31.18 -14.50
N VAL A 11 17.77 29.99 -14.54
CA VAL A 11 17.61 29.17 -15.76
C VAL A 11 16.13 29.06 -16.07
N ASP A 12 15.77 29.15 -17.36
CA ASP A 12 14.41 28.92 -17.82
C ASP A 12 14.03 27.45 -17.63
N LEU A 13 12.96 27.19 -16.87
CA LEU A 13 12.48 25.84 -16.58
C LEU A 13 12.04 25.09 -17.84
N ALA A 14 11.74 25.80 -18.93
CA ALA A 14 11.45 25.17 -20.22
C ALA A 14 12.70 24.53 -20.86
N ASP A 15 13.89 25.06 -20.57
CA ASP A 15 15.18 24.58 -21.10
C ASP A 15 15.86 23.58 -20.17
N VAL A 16 15.37 23.43 -18.93
CA VAL A 16 15.85 22.41 -18.01
C VAL A 16 15.27 21.06 -18.44
N GLY A 17 16.16 20.11 -18.75
CA GLY A 17 15.82 18.73 -19.04
C GLY A 17 15.24 17.99 -17.84
N ALA A 18 15.55 16.70 -17.67
CA ALA A 18 14.96 15.91 -16.57
C ALA A 18 15.28 16.51 -15.18
N ILE A 19 14.25 17.00 -14.47
CA ILE A 19 14.40 17.65 -13.15
C ILE A 19 14.40 16.61 -12.02
N TYR A 20 13.78 15.45 -12.25
CA TYR A 20 13.70 14.37 -11.27
C TYR A 20 13.86 12.99 -11.93
N PRO A 21 14.27 11.97 -11.14
CA PRO A 21 14.46 10.62 -11.66
C PRO A 21 13.18 10.03 -12.25
N PHE A 22 13.31 9.25 -13.33
CA PHE A 22 12.21 8.55 -14.01
C PHE A 22 11.16 9.46 -14.68
N GLN A 23 11.51 10.72 -14.96
CA GLN A 23 10.70 11.59 -15.81
C GLN A 23 10.42 10.92 -17.18
N GLY A 24 9.17 10.96 -17.62
CA GLY A 24 8.68 10.23 -18.81
C GLY A 24 8.20 8.80 -18.55
N LEU A 25 8.47 8.22 -17.38
CA LEU A 25 7.95 6.90 -16.97
C LEU A 25 6.75 7.00 -16.03
N GLU A 26 6.19 8.19 -15.82
CA GLU A 26 5.16 8.45 -14.82
C GLU A 26 3.95 7.53 -15.01
N LEU A 27 3.49 7.39 -16.26
CA LEU A 27 2.34 6.53 -16.59
C LEU A 27 2.63 5.04 -16.34
N ILE A 28 3.84 4.59 -16.67
CA ILE A 28 4.24 3.18 -16.46
C ILE A 28 4.34 2.89 -14.97
N LEU A 29 4.98 3.78 -14.20
CA LEU A 29 5.09 3.65 -12.75
C LEU A 29 3.72 3.71 -12.07
N LEU A 30 2.82 4.57 -12.55
CA LEU A 30 1.44 4.64 -12.07
C LEU A 30 0.72 3.31 -12.30
N ILE A 31 0.82 2.72 -13.49
CA ILE A 31 0.19 1.43 -13.80
C ILE A 31 0.75 0.32 -12.90
N ILE A 32 2.08 0.26 -12.73
CA ILE A 32 2.72 -0.72 -11.85
C ILE A 32 2.23 -0.57 -10.40
N ALA A 33 2.23 0.66 -9.89
CA ALA A 33 1.76 0.96 -8.55
C ALA A 33 0.29 0.57 -8.37
N LEU A 34 -0.55 0.83 -9.38
CA LEU A 34 -1.97 0.50 -9.35
C LEU A 34 -2.20 -1.03 -9.34
N ILE A 35 -1.49 -1.78 -10.18
CA ILE A 35 -1.56 -3.25 -10.20
C ILE A 35 -1.14 -3.83 -8.85
N PHE A 36 -0.01 -3.36 -8.31
CA PHE A 36 0.47 -3.79 -7.01
C PHE A 36 -0.55 -3.47 -5.90
N TRP A 37 -1.12 -2.27 -5.91
CA TRP A 37 -2.10 -1.83 -4.92
C TRP A 37 -3.37 -2.70 -4.94
N ILE A 38 -3.92 -2.96 -6.12
CA ILE A 38 -5.11 -3.82 -6.28
C ILE A 38 -4.80 -5.25 -5.83
N TRP A 39 -3.68 -5.81 -6.27
CA TRP A 39 -3.26 -7.16 -5.88
C TRP A 39 -3.12 -7.28 -4.36
N TRP A 40 -2.46 -6.31 -3.72
CA TRP A 40 -2.27 -6.28 -2.28
C TRP A 40 -3.60 -6.25 -1.51
N HIS A 41 -4.56 -5.44 -1.97
CA HIS A 41 -5.91 -5.41 -1.38
C HIS A 41 -6.61 -6.77 -1.47
N ILE A 42 -6.57 -7.42 -2.63
CA ILE A 42 -7.19 -8.74 -2.82
C ILE A 42 -6.60 -9.76 -1.85
N VAL A 43 -5.28 -9.81 -1.70
CA VAL A 43 -4.62 -10.74 -0.77
C VAL A 43 -5.01 -10.44 0.68
N THR A 44 -5.00 -9.15 1.05
CA THR A 44 -5.34 -8.71 2.41
C THR A 44 -6.78 -9.06 2.77
N PHE A 45 -7.73 -8.86 1.86
CA PHE A 45 -9.13 -9.23 2.08
C PHE A 45 -9.32 -10.73 2.28
N ARG A 46 -8.65 -11.56 1.48
CA ARG A 46 -8.72 -13.03 1.63
C ARG A 46 -8.16 -13.46 2.97
N MET A 47 -7.00 -12.93 3.34
CA MET A 47 -6.38 -13.24 4.63
C MET A 47 -7.22 -12.78 5.83
N GLU A 48 -7.93 -11.66 5.72
CA GLU A 48 -8.81 -11.20 6.80
C GLU A 48 -10.09 -12.04 6.88
N PHE A 49 -10.64 -12.46 5.74
CA PHE A 49 -11.80 -13.35 5.72
C PHE A 49 -11.51 -14.69 6.42
N ASP A 50 -10.40 -15.34 6.07
CA ASP A 50 -10.01 -16.61 6.67
C ASP A 50 -9.81 -16.48 8.20
N ARG A 51 -9.22 -15.36 8.64
CA ARG A 51 -9.04 -15.09 10.07
C ARG A 51 -10.34 -14.78 10.80
N GLN A 52 -11.29 -14.10 10.15
CA GLN A 52 -12.59 -13.84 10.73
C GLN A 52 -13.37 -15.14 10.94
N ASP A 53 -13.36 -16.05 9.97
CA ASP A 53 -14.01 -17.37 10.11
C ASP A 53 -13.39 -18.18 11.26
N GLU A 54 -12.06 -18.16 11.40
CA GLU A 54 -11.38 -18.81 12.51
C GLU A 54 -11.78 -18.21 13.86
N LYS A 55 -11.86 -16.88 13.97
CA LYS A 55 -12.30 -16.18 15.19
C LYS A 55 -13.75 -16.52 15.52
N ILE A 56 -14.66 -16.55 14.54
CA ILE A 56 -16.05 -16.92 14.75
C ILE A 56 -16.15 -18.36 15.26
N ARG A 57 -15.37 -19.30 14.70
CA ARG A 57 -15.34 -20.69 15.19
C ARG A 57 -14.81 -20.81 16.61
N LYS A 58 -13.83 -19.98 16.99
CA LYS A 58 -13.17 -20.06 18.30
C LYS A 58 -13.92 -19.30 19.40
N TYR A 59 -14.57 -18.19 19.08
CA TYR A 59 -15.16 -17.27 20.06
C TYR A 59 -16.65 -16.97 19.82
N GLY A 60 -17.23 -17.41 18.70
CA GLY A 60 -18.60 -17.11 18.32
C GLY A 60 -19.67 -18.04 18.89
N ASN A 61 -19.30 -19.09 19.63
CA ASN A 61 -20.27 -19.92 20.35
C ASN A 61 -20.65 -19.22 21.67
N SER A 62 -21.94 -18.98 21.90
CA SER A 62 -22.44 -18.32 23.12
C SER A 62 -21.99 -19.03 24.40
N GLU A 63 -21.79 -20.34 24.32
CA GLU A 63 -21.31 -21.20 25.39
C GLU A 63 -19.89 -20.82 25.86
N HIS A 64 -19.00 -20.42 24.95
CA HIS A 64 -17.64 -19.97 25.28
C HIS A 64 -17.63 -18.54 25.85
N ILE A 65 -18.56 -17.68 25.42
CA ILE A 65 -18.72 -16.32 25.97
C ILE A 65 -19.24 -16.41 27.41
N THR A 66 -20.23 -17.27 27.67
CA THR A 66 -20.72 -17.53 29.04
C THR A 66 -19.62 -18.11 29.92
N GLN A 67 -18.85 -19.09 29.43
CA GLN A 67 -17.76 -19.70 30.21
C GLN A 67 -16.61 -18.74 30.54
N ALA A 68 -16.36 -17.74 29.68
CA ALA A 68 -15.37 -16.69 29.92
C ALA A 68 -15.86 -15.61 30.91
N ILE A 69 -17.18 -15.36 30.95
CA ILE A 69 -17.80 -14.44 31.92
C ILE A 69 -17.97 -15.12 33.29
N GLU A 70 -18.18 -16.44 33.32
CA GLU A 70 -18.48 -17.22 34.53
C GLU A 70 -17.22 -17.67 35.29
N ASN A 71 -16.03 -17.60 34.68
CA ASN A 71 -14.73 -17.91 35.32
C ASN A 71 -13.97 -16.65 35.83
N ASP A 72 -14.61 -15.47 35.81
CA ASP A 72 -14.10 -14.21 36.36
C ASP A 72 -14.88 -13.84 37.63
#